data_AF-A0A832ST67-F1
#
_entry.id   AF-A0A832ST67-F1
#
_cell.length_a   1.000
_cell.length_b   1.000
_cell.length_c   1.000
_cell.angle_alpha   90.00
_cell.angle_beta   90.00
_cell.angle_gamma   90.00
#
_symmetry.space_group_name_H-M   'P 1'
#
loop_
_entity.id
_entity.type
_entity.pdbx_description
1 polymer ?
#
loop_
_entity_poly.entity_id
_entity_poly.type
_entity_poly.pdbx_seq_one_letter_code
_entity_poly.pdbx_strand_id
1 'polypeptide(L)' 'MKTGLVIALSFLAVALGGLYLISTLSNPSLDALILARDLSLSITALATGIAAPFLHRKFTSEEEANN' A
#
# COMPACT_ATOMS: atom_id res chain seq x y z
N MET A 1 -1.03 13.62 12.10
CA MET A 1 0.31 13.40 11.50
C MET A 1 0.50 14.43 10.38
N LYS A 2 1.74 14.83 10.03
CA LYS A 2 1.95 15.79 8.93
C LYS A 2 1.47 15.13 7.63
N THR A 3 0.44 15.64 6.97
CA THR A 3 -0.18 15.04 5.77
C THR A 3 0.84 14.68 4.69
N GLY A 4 1.91 15.48 4.55
CA GLY A 4 3.02 15.20 3.64
C GLY A 4 3.77 13.88 3.93
N LEU A 5 3.90 13.48 5.21
CA LEU A 5 4.51 12.22 5.60
C LEU A 5 3.62 11.04 5.20
N VAL A 6 2.30 11.16 5.39
CA VAL A 6 1.34 10.12 4.98
C VAL A 6 1.36 9.92 3.47
N ILE A 7 1.39 11.01 2.70
CA ILE A 7 1.51 10.94 1.23
C ILE A 7 2.84 10.29 0.82
N ALA A 8 3.96 10.66 1.44
CA ALA A 8 5.27 10.08 1.14
C ALA A 8 5.30 8.57 1.42
N LEU A 9 4.78 8.13 2.57
CA LEU A 9 4.69 6.71 2.92
C LEU A 9 3.72 5.96 2.01
N SER A 10 2.61 6.58 1.63
CA SER A 10 1.63 6.01 0.70
C SER A 10 2.26 5.78 -0.67
N PHE A 11 2.97 6.78 -1.18
CA PHE A 11 3.71 6.66 -2.44
C PHE A 11 4.79 5.57 -2.37
N LEU A 12 5.55 5.52 -1.27
CA LEU A 12 6.58 4.52 -1.06
C LEU A 12 5.98 3.10 -1.03
N ALA A 13 4.85 2.91 -0.34
CA ALA A 13 4.13 1.64 -0.30
C ALA A 13 3.65 1.19 -1.68
N VAL A 14 3.12 2.12 -2.50
CA VAL A 14 2.72 1.82 -3.88
C VAL A 14 3.93 1.46 -4.74
N ALA A 15 5.02 2.22 -4.65
CA ALA A 15 6.22 1.98 -5.43
C ALA A 15 6.85 0.61 -5.10
N LEU A 16 7.01 0.29 -3.81
CA LEU A 16 7.56 -0.98 -3.37
C LEU A 16 6.62 -2.15 -3.68
N GLY A 17 5.32 -1.98 -3.43
CA GLY A 17 4.32 -3.00 -3.75
C GLY A 17 4.25 -3.31 -5.24
N GLY A 18 4.26 -2.27 -6.09
CA GLY A 18 4.28 -2.41 -7.54
C GLY A 18 5.57 -3.05 -8.04
N LEU A 19 6.73 -2.64 -7.53
CA LEU A 19 8.01 -3.26 -7.87
C LEU A 19 8.05 -4.74 -7.49
N TYR A 20 7.56 -5.08 -6.30
CA TYR A 20 7.50 -6.47 -5.83
C TYR A 20 6.51 -7.30 -6.65
N LEU A 21 5.35 -6.75 -7.00
CA LEU A 21 4.38 -7.41 -7.87
C LEU A 21 4.99 -7.71 -9.25
N ILE A 22 5.63 -6.72 -9.87
CA ILE A 22 6.30 -6.89 -11.17
C ILE A 22 7.38 -7.97 -11.06
N SER A 23 8.17 -7.96 -9.98
CA SER A 23 9.20 -8.98 -9.74
C SER A 23 8.61 -10.38 -9.66
N THR A 24 7.55 -10.55 -8.85
CA THR A 24 6.86 -11.83 -8.64
C THR A 24 6.24 -12.36 -9.93
N LEU A 25 5.68 -11.49 -10.78
CA LEU A 25 5.11 -11.88 -12.06
C LEU A 25 6.16 -12.15 -13.14
N SER A 26 7.31 -11.48 -13.07
CA SER A 26 8.40 -11.65 -14.05
C SER A 26 9.23 -12.90 -13.80
N ASN A 27 9.42 -13.28 -12.54
CA ASN A 27 10.14 -14.49 -12.13
C ASN A 27 9.34 -15.24 -11.05
N PRO A 28 8.25 -15.92 -11.44
CA PRO A 28 7.39 -16.61 -10.48
C PRO A 28 8.11 -17.80 -9.84
N SER A 29 7.89 -18.01 -8.54
CA SER A 29 8.39 -19.19 -7.84
C SER A 29 7.67 -20.46 -8.30
N LEU A 30 8.40 -21.58 -8.39
CA LEU A 30 7.77 -22.89 -8.64
C LEU A 30 6.94 -23.39 -7.46
N ASP A 31 7.22 -22.92 -6.25
CA ASP A 31 6.42 -23.22 -5.07
C ASP A 31 5.21 -22.28 -5.02
N ALA A 32 4.01 -22.86 -5.06
CA ALA A 32 2.74 -22.15 -5.06
C ALA A 32 2.49 -21.39 -3.74
N LEU A 33 3.01 -21.87 -2.60
CA LEU A 33 2.83 -21.20 -1.32
C LEU A 33 3.67 -19.91 -1.25
N ILE A 34 4.89 -19.96 -1.77
CA ILE A 34 5.79 -18.79 -1.86
C ILE A 34 5.19 -17.76 -2.81
N LEU A 35 4.68 -18.21 -3.97
CA LEU A 35 4.02 -17.34 -4.94
C LEU A 35 2.81 -16.63 -4.34
N ALA A 36 1.94 -17.37 -3.66
CA ALA A 36 0.74 -16.82 -3.02
C ALA A 36 1.10 -15.79 -1.94
N ARG A 37 2.10 -16.08 -1.10
CA ARG A 37 2.62 -15.12 -0.10
C ARG A 37 3.11 -13.85 -0.78
N ASP A 38 3.99 -13.97 -1.76
CA ASP A 38 4.63 -12.81 -2.38
C ASP A 38 3.63 -11.95 -3.15
N LEU A 39 2.67 -12.59 -3.82
CA LEU A 39 1.57 -11.93 -4.47
C LEU A 39 0.68 -11.21 -3.45
N SER A 40 0.32 -11.87 -2.34
CA SER A 40 -0.52 -11.28 -1.29
C SER A 40 0.16 -10.08 -0.62
N LEU A 41 1.47 -10.16 -0.37
CA LEU A 41 2.25 -9.05 0.19
C LEU A 41 2.27 -7.85 -0.77
N SER A 42 2.51 -8.09 -2.06
CA SER A 42 2.52 -7.02 -3.06
C SER A 42 1.17 -6.33 -3.19
N ILE A 43 0.07 -7.10 -3.21
CA ILE A 43 -1.30 -6.59 -3.29
C ILE A 43 -1.65 -5.80 -2.02
N THR A 44 -1.30 -6.31 -0.85
CA THR A 44 -1.57 -5.63 0.42
C THR A 44 -0.82 -4.30 0.49
N ALA A 45 0.45 -4.26 0.08
CA ALA A 45 1.23 -3.03 0.04
C ALA A 45 0.62 -1.97 -0.89
N LEU A 46 0.17 -2.38 -2.08
CA LEU A 46 -0.53 -1.51 -3.02
C LEU A 46 -1.86 -1.00 -2.43
N ALA A 47 -2.67 -1.90 -1.86
CA ALA A 47 -3.94 -1.55 -1.24
C ALA A 47 -3.76 -0.56 -0.09
N THR A 48 -2.78 -0.79 0.78
CA THR A 48 -2.43 0.14 1.87
C THR A 48 -1.96 1.49 1.33
N GLY A 49 -1.07 1.51 0.34
CA GLY A 49 -0.57 2.76 -0.25
C GLY A 49 -1.67 3.59 -0.93
N ILE A 50 -2.67 2.95 -1.54
CA ILE A 50 -3.81 3.64 -2.16
C ILE A 50 -4.84 4.07 -1.10
N ALA A 51 -5.12 3.22 -0.11
CA ALA A 51 -6.14 3.49 0.89
C ALA A 51 -5.69 4.48 1.98
N ALA A 52 -4.42 4.48 2.35
CA ALA A 52 -3.87 5.36 3.40
C ALA A 52 -4.19 6.85 3.25
N PRO A 53 -4.03 7.51 2.07
CA PRO A 53 -4.36 8.92 1.93
C PRO A 53 -5.87 9.18 1.99
N PHE A 54 -6.69 8.23 1.52
CA PHE A 54 -8.14 8.32 1.58
C PHE A 54 -8.65 8.21 3.02
N LEU A 55 -8.16 7.21 3.76
CA LEU A 55 -8.45 7.01 5.18
C LEU A 55 -7.98 8.21 6.00
N HIS A 56 -6.77 8.70 5.75
CA HIS A 56 -6.24 9.88 6.44
C HIS A 56 -7.12 11.11 6.21
N ARG A 57 -7.54 11.37 4.97
CA ARG A 57 -8.48 12.48 4.67
C ARG A 57 -9.82 12.31 5.38
N LYS A 58 -10.39 11.11 5.37
CA LYS A 58 -11.69 10.85 6.01
C LYS A 58 -11.63 11.14 7.51
N PHE A 59 -10.67 10.55 8.21
CA PHE A 59 -10.59 10.67 9.66
C PHE A 59 -10.03 12.01 10.14
N THR A 60 -9.19 12.70 9.36
CA THR A 60 -8.72 14.06 9.72
C THR A 60 -9.76 15.15 9.42
N SER A 61 -10.63 14.97 8.40
CA SER A 61 -11.71 15.93 8.13
C SER A 61 -12.93 15.75 9.04
N GLU A 62 -13.21 14.52 9.50
CA GLU A 62 -14.26 14.28 10.51
C GLU A 62 -13.92 14.92 11.87
N GLU A 63 -12.63 15.06 12.19
CA GLU A 63 -12.14 15.67 13.44
C GLU A 63 -12.23 17.20 13.46
N GLU A 64 -12.22 17.86 12.29
CA GLU A 64 -12.44 19.31 12.14
C GLU A 64 -13.93 19.69 12.11
N ALA A 65 -14.84 18.78 11.75
CA ALA A 65 -16.27 19.04 11.66
C ALA A 65 -17.04 18.88 12.99
N ASN A 66 -16.40 18.31 14.02
CA ASN A 66 -16.99 18.03 15.34
C ASN A 66 -16.38 18.87 16.47
N ASN A 67 -15.67 19.95 16.13
CA ASN A 67 -15.18 21.02 17.02
C ASN A 67 -15.75 22.37 16.56
#